data_AF-A0AAU7X0H9-F1
#
_entry.id   AF-A0AAU7X0H9-F1
#
_cell.length_a   1.000
_cell.length_b   1.000
_cell.length_c   1.000
_cell.angle_alpha   90.00
_cell.angle_beta   90.00
_cell.angle_gamma   90.00
#
_symmetry.space_group_name_H-M   'P 1'
#
loop_
_entity.id
_entity.type
_entity.pdbx_description
1 polymer ?
#
loop_
_entity_poly.entity_id
_entity_poly.type
_entity_poly.pdbx_seq_one_letter_code
_entity_poly.pdbx_strand_id
1 'polypeptide(L)'
;MKKSHGPAFRAALLDLAKCPACRGRAVIQGVFHELACVQCNASGWVTADTGEVLPLEVLVTQLSIRLQAAEHQIAQFNSSSPAGVEAQYNENNRRGAGGTNYTGD
;
A
#
# COMPACT_ATOMS: atom_id res chain seq x y z
N MET A 1 32.18 19.14 6.82
CA MET A 1 31.17 18.27 7.45
C MET A 1 29.95 19.13 7.80
N LYS A 2 28.83 19.00 7.07
CA LYS A 2 27.62 19.76 7.37
C LYS A 2 26.97 19.17 8.61
N LYS A 3 27.01 19.90 9.72
CA LYS A 3 26.31 19.52 10.95
C LYS A 3 24.81 19.75 10.74
N SER A 4 24.06 18.69 10.50
CA SER A 4 22.60 18.75 10.52
C SER A 4 22.18 18.68 11.98
N HIS A 5 21.62 19.78 12.50
CA HIS A 5 21.05 19.83 13.84
C HIS A 5 19.52 19.79 13.73
N GLY A 6 18.89 18.87 14.46
CA GLY A 6 17.44 18.71 14.54
C GLY A 6 16.94 17.36 14.03
N PRO A 7 15.80 16.87 14.54
CA PRO A 7 15.15 15.68 13.99
C PRO A 7 14.79 15.91 12.52
N ALA A 8 14.83 14.85 11.71
CA ALA A 8 14.52 14.95 10.29
C ALA A 8 13.11 15.52 10.06
N PHE A 9 12.94 16.38 9.05
CA PHE A 9 11.64 16.98 8.69
C PHE A 9 10.57 15.95 8.30
N ARG A 10 10.97 14.72 7.97
CA ARG A 10 10.08 13.61 7.63
C ARG A 10 10.62 12.33 8.26
N ALA A 11 9.71 11.44 8.67
CA ALA A 11 10.08 10.08 9.05
C ALA A 11 10.80 9.41 7.88
N ALA A 12 12.00 8.89 8.11
CA ALA A 12 12.76 8.18 7.10
C ALA A 12 12.03 6.87 6.76
N LEU A 13 11.81 6.61 5.47
CA LEU A 13 11.33 5.31 5.01
C LEU A 13 12.48 4.31 5.11
N LEU A 14 12.30 3.29 5.93
CA LEU A 14 13.26 2.20 6.07
C LEU A 14 12.98 1.13 5.01
N ASP A 15 14.06 0.52 4.53
CA ASP A 15 13.93 -0.68 3.73
C ASP A 15 13.60 -1.87 4.63
N LEU A 16 12.55 -2.61 4.27
CA LEU A 16 12.02 -3.71 5.06
C LEU A 16 11.98 -4.97 4.21
N ALA A 17 12.44 -6.07 4.79
CA ALA A 17 12.31 -7.40 4.22
C ALA A 17 11.19 -8.18 4.91
N LYS A 18 10.65 -9.18 4.21
CA LYS A 18 9.72 -10.14 4.83
C LYS A 18 10.46 -10.93 5.90
N CYS A 19 9.86 -11.05 7.08
CA CYS A 19 10.40 -11.86 8.16
C CYS A 19 10.61 -13.31 7.68
N PRO A 20 11.82 -13.89 7.82
CA PRO A 20 12.11 -15.23 7.33
C PRO A 20 11.32 -16.32 8.07
N ALA A 21 10.99 -16.11 9.35
CA ALA A 21 10.27 -17.11 10.15
C ALA A 21 8.79 -17.26 9.77
N CYS A 22 8.06 -16.14 9.61
CA CYS A 22 6.65 -16.19 9.20
C CYS A 22 6.43 -15.98 7.69
N ARG A 23 7.50 -15.68 6.94
CA ARG A 23 7.47 -15.36 5.50
C ARG A 23 6.56 -14.18 5.17
N GLY A 24 6.49 -13.21 6.08
CA GLY A 24 5.62 -12.04 5.94
C GLY A 24 4.18 -12.22 6.39
N ARG A 25 3.78 -13.40 6.89
CA ARG A 25 2.40 -13.64 7.34
C ARG A 25 2.05 -13.05 8.70
N ALA A 26 3.01 -12.49 9.42
CA ALA A 26 2.88 -12.05 10.81
C ALA A 26 2.55 -13.15 11.85
N VAL A 27 2.18 -14.34 11.41
CA VAL A 27 1.84 -15.49 12.26
C VAL A 27 2.61 -16.75 11.87
N ILE A 28 2.76 -17.66 12.83
CA ILE A 28 3.30 -19.02 12.66
C ILE A 28 2.23 -20.04 13.05
N GLN A 29 2.32 -21.25 12.49
CA GLN A 29 1.40 -22.33 12.82
C GLN A 29 1.83 -22.97 14.15
N GLY A 30 0.98 -22.87 15.16
CA GLY A 30 1.08 -23.65 16.39
C GLY A 30 0.45 -25.04 16.21
N VAL A 31 0.26 -25.76 17.32
CA VAL A 31 -0.33 -27.11 17.28
C VAL A 31 -1.81 -27.07 16.91
N PHE A 32 -2.54 -26.03 17.30
CA PHE A 32 -3.99 -25.93 17.13
C PHE A 32 -4.48 -24.61 16.52
N HIS A 33 -3.63 -23.57 16.49
CA HIS A 33 -4.00 -22.23 16.05
C HIS A 33 -2.77 -21.44 15.60
N GLU A 34 -3.02 -20.32 14.94
CA GLU A 34 -1.97 -19.38 14.56
C GLU A 34 -1.48 -18.59 15.77
N LEU A 35 -0.16 -18.50 15.90
CA LEU A 35 0.52 -17.74 16.94
C LEU A 35 1.17 -16.51 16.33
N ALA A 36 1.11 -15.40 17.05
CA ALA A 36 1.84 -14.19 16.68
C ALA A 36 3.34 -14.48 16.51
N CYS A 37 3.91 -14.08 15.38
CA CYS A 37 5.34 -14.25 15.12
C CYS A 37 6.14 -13.23 15.94
N VAL A 38 6.71 -13.69 17.06
CA VAL A 38 7.51 -12.86 17.96
C VAL A 38 8.79 -12.32 17.32
N GLN A 39 9.32 -13.01 16.30
CA GLN A 39 10.52 -12.59 15.56
C GLN A 39 10.30 -11.42 14.59
N CYS A 40 9.10 -10.86 14.53
CA CYS A 40 8.80 -9.68 13.74
C CYS A 40 7.78 -8.76 14.40
N ASN A 41 7.57 -8.89 15.72
CA ASN A 41 6.49 -8.19 16.44
C ASN A 41 5.13 -8.34 15.74
N ALA A 42 4.84 -9.54 15.22
CA ALA A 42 3.62 -9.84 14.48
C ALA A 42 3.31 -8.85 13.33
N SER A 43 4.33 -8.29 12.68
CA SER A 43 4.14 -7.43 11.51
C SER A 43 4.38 -8.12 10.18
N GLY A 44 5.16 -9.20 10.21
CA GLY A 44 5.68 -9.82 8.98
C GLY A 44 6.92 -9.12 8.41
N TRP A 45 7.43 -8.07 9.05
CA TRP A 45 8.54 -7.27 8.54
C TRP A 45 9.73 -7.24 9.51
N VAL A 46 10.92 -7.21 8.93
CA VAL A 46 12.21 -7.02 9.60
C VAL A 46 13.02 -5.99 8.81
N THR A 47 14.10 -5.48 9.37
CA THR A 47 15.03 -4.60 8.64
C THR A 47 15.62 -5.37 7.45
N ALA A 48 15.75 -4.72 6.28
CA ALA A 48 16.24 -5.40 5.08
C ALA A 48 17.75 -5.69 5.13
N ASP A 49 18.51 -4.86 5.84
CA ASP A 49 19.96 -4.94 5.96
C ASP A 49 20.42 -5.99 6.97
N THR A 50 19.85 -6.01 8.17
CA THR A 50 20.26 -6.93 9.25
C THR A 50 19.29 -8.10 9.46
N GLY A 51 18.06 -8.00 8.97
CA GLY A 51 17.01 -9.00 9.26
C GLY A 51 16.50 -8.93 10.70
N GLU A 52 16.79 -7.85 11.42
CA GLU A 52 16.43 -7.66 12.82
C GLU A 52 15.02 -7.12 12.99
N VAL A 53 14.47 -7.38 14.18
CA VAL A 53 13.19 -6.81 14.62
C VAL A 53 13.29 -5.31 14.77
N LEU A 54 12.32 -4.60 14.21
CA LEU A 54 12.20 -3.16 14.42
C LEU A 54 11.60 -2.85 15.80
N PRO A 55 12.05 -1.77 16.46
CA PRO A 55 11.34 -1.22 17.61
C PRO A 55 9.87 -0.93 17.26
N LEU A 56 8.95 -1.20 18.18
CA LEU A 56 7.50 -1.09 17.94
C LEU A 56 7.07 0.28 17.39
N GLU A 57 7.55 1.38 17.95
CA GLU A 57 7.21 2.74 17.49
C GLU A 57 7.69 3.00 16.06
N VAL A 58 8.90 2.53 15.73
CA VAL A 58 9.46 2.64 14.37
C VAL A 58 8.66 1.77 13.42
N LEU A 59 8.37 0.53 13.80
CA LEU A 59 7.58 -0.41 13.02
C LEU A 59 6.19 0.14 12.68
N VAL A 60 5.46 0.67 13.67
CA VAL A 60 4.14 1.29 13.47
C VAL A 60 4.22 2.43 12.46
N THR A 61 5.24 3.29 12.59
CA THR A 61 5.46 4.40 11.66
C THR A 61 5.71 3.89 10.24
N GLN A 62 6.59 2.90 10.06
CA GLN A 62 6.88 2.33 8.74
C GLN A 62 5.66 1.65 8.11
N LEU A 63 4.87 0.91 8.89
CA LEU A 63 3.66 0.26 8.42
C LEU A 63 2.59 1.28 8.01
N SER A 64 2.41 2.35 8.78
CA SER A 64 1.48 3.43 8.44
C SER A 64 1.83 4.08 7.09
N ILE A 65 3.12 4.38 6.86
CA ILE A 65 3.58 4.94 5.58
C ILE A 65 3.30 3.98 4.41
N ARG A 66 3.59 2.68 4.58
CA ARG A 66 3.36 1.67 3.54
C ARG A 66 1.88 1.44 3.25
N LEU A 67 1.04 1.44 4.28
CA LEU A 67 -0.42 1.32 4.12
C LEU A 67 -0.98 2.50 3.33
N GLN A 68 -0.63 3.73 3.71
CA GLN A 68 -1.06 4.94 2.98
C GLN A 68 -0.60 4.92 1.52
N ALA A 69 0.62 4.47 1.25
CA ALA A 69 1.12 4.34 -0.12
C ALA A 69 0.32 3.30 -0.93
N ALA A 70 -0.02 2.15 -0.32
CA ALA A 70 -0.82 1.12 -0.97
C ALA A 70 -2.26 1.59 -1.24
N GLU A 71 -2.90 2.25 -0.27
CA GLU A 71 -4.24 2.84 -0.42
C GLU A 71 -4.26 3.87 -1.55
N HIS A 72 -3.23 4.72 -1.63
CA HIS A 72 -3.11 5.69 -2.71
C HIS A 72 -2.93 5.03 -4.08
N GLN A 73 -2.12 3.97 -4.19
CA GLN A 73 -1.97 3.20 -5.43
C GLN A 73 -3.29 2.54 -5.86
N ILE A 74 -4.04 1.97 -4.92
CA ILE A 74 -5.36 1.38 -5.18
C ILE A 74 -6.33 2.46 -5.66
N ALA A 75 -6.37 3.62 -5.01
CA ALA A 75 -7.23 4.73 -5.42
C ALA A 75 -6.88 5.21 -6.85
N GLN A 76 -5.60 5.34 -7.17
CA GLN A 76 -5.14 5.68 -8.51
C GLN A 76 -5.58 4.63 -9.54
N PHE A 77 -5.39 3.34 -9.25
CA PHE A 77 -5.82 2.26 -10.15
C PHE A 77 -7.33 2.26 -10.39
N ASN A 78 -8.12 2.47 -9.33
CA ASN A 78 -9.58 2.55 -9.43
C ASN A 78 -10.04 3.78 -10.21
N SER A 79 -9.38 4.93 -10.04
CA SER A 79 -9.66 6.15 -10.83
C SER A 79 -9.21 6.05 -12.29
N SER A 80 -8.23 5.19 -12.58
CA SER A 80 -7.66 5.00 -13.91
C SER A 80 -8.31 3.85 -14.68
N SER A 81 -9.21 3.08 -14.06
CA SER A 81 -10.05 2.14 -14.80
C SER A 81 -10.86 2.94 -15.81
N PRO A 82 -10.60 2.80 -17.13
CA PRO A 82 -11.43 3.47 -18.10
C PRO A 82 -12.85 2.98 -17.86
N ALA A 83 -13.77 3.93 -17.74
CA ALA A 83 -15.19 3.61 -17.73
C ALA A 83 -15.40 2.64 -18.90
N GLY A 84 -15.92 1.44 -18.64
CA GLY A 84 -15.98 0.37 -19.63
C GLY A 84 -16.60 0.86 -20.93
N VAL A 85 -16.44 0.13 -22.04
CA VAL A 85 -16.96 0.57 -23.36
C VAL A 85 -18.43 1.03 -23.27
N GLU A 86 -19.23 0.42 -22.37
CA GLU A 86 -20.59 0.82 -22.02
C GLU A 86 -20.77 2.25 -21.48
N ALA A 87 -19.80 2.78 -20.74
CA ALA A 87 -19.83 4.17 -20.26
C ALA A 87 -19.58 5.15 -21.40
N GLN A 88 -18.77 4.81 -22.41
CA GLN A 88 -18.63 5.62 -23.62
C GLN A 88 -19.92 5.61 -24.47
N TYR A 89 -20.67 4.51 -24.50
CA TYR A 89 -21.99 4.46 -25.16
C TYR A 89 -23.06 5.28 -24.40
N ASN A 90 -22.94 5.40 -23.08
CA ASN A 90 -23.85 6.19 -22.25
C ASN A 90 -23.44 7.66 -22.09
N GLU A 91 -22.25 8.05 -22.56
CA GLU A 91 -21.86 9.45 -22.61
C GLU A 91 -22.63 10.16 -23.73
N ASN A 92 -23.28 11.27 -23.40
CA ASN A 92 -23.90 12.14 -24.40
C ASN A 92 -22.79 12.73 -25.28
N ASN A 93 -22.92 12.60 -26.61
CA ASN A 93 -22.01 13.25 -27.54
C ASN A 93 -22.13 14.79 -27.41
N ARG A 94 -21.25 15.41 -26.61
CA ARG A 94 -21.21 16.86 -26.39
C ARG A 94 -20.39 17.61 -27.44
N ARG A 95 -19.80 16.92 -28.42
CA ARG A 95 -19.03 17.55 -29.50
C ARG A 95 -19.96 17.85 -30.69
N GLY A 96 -20.70 18.95 -30.60
CA GLY A 96 -21.46 19.52 -31.73
C GLY A 96 -22.78 20.18 -31.34
N ALA A 97 -23.27 21.10 -32.18
CA ALA A 97 -24.62 21.65 -32.05
C ALA A 97 -25.63 20.58 -32.51
N GLY A 98 -26.28 19.90 -31.54
CA GLY A 98 -27.27 18.84 -31.80
C GLY A 98 -26.94 17.50 -31.15
N GLY A 99 -26.48 17.50 -29.90
CA GLY A 99 -26.13 16.29 -29.15
C GLY A 99 -27.33 15.38 -28.88
N THR A 100 -27.69 14.53 -29.85
CA THR A 100 -28.63 13.43 -29.67
C THR A 100 -27.93 12.11 -30.03
N ASN A 101 -28.05 11.12 -29.15
CA ASN A 101 -27.66 9.75 -29.44
C ASN A 101 -28.79 9.11 -30.26
N TYR A 102 -28.57 8.89 -31.56
CA TYR A 102 -29.50 8.14 -32.40
C TYR A 102 -29.20 6.64 -32.26
N THR A 103 -30.07 5.92 -31.54
CA THR A 103 -30.17 4.46 -31.59
C THR A 103 -31.40 4.13 -32.42
N GLY A 104 -31.20 3.80 -33.70
CA GLY A 104 -32.24 3.22 -34.56
C GLY A 104 -32.50 1.77 -34.16
N ASP A 105 -33.76 1.35 -34.25
CA ASP A 105 -34.21 -0.02 -34.00
C ASP A 105 -33.96 -0.96 -35.19
#